data_AF-A0A1J1AC25-F1
#
_entry.id   AF-A0A1J1AC25-F1
#
_cell.length_a   1.000
_cell.length_b   1.000
_cell.length_c   1.000
_cell.angle_alpha   90.00
_cell.angle_beta   90.00
_cell.angle_gamma   90.00
#
_symmetry.space_group_name_H-M   'P 1'
#
loop_
_entity.id
_entity.type
_entity.pdbx_description
1 polymer ?
#
loop_
_entity_poly.entity_id
_entity_poly.type
_entity_poly.pdbx_seq_one_letter_code
_entity_poly.pdbx_strand_id
1 'polypeptide(L)'
;MLDDLIDHFGRNRAFEVGQMRFKIADITGHAPQVGEAGSTGLMDTGTGVFCAIGRQLAEEHGLDTSEIEEGVSETKMYWRPKHGMEPLQAAIKRSLQQTHEQFGDDYYPGPMEVEDPLFTEFEPIKDDVTYSIKFQPATAVDRTVILSKWRLGYRVRDETHRYHLNLALDAGIGQRREHGFGFLNLREQNPPRVNST
;
A
#
# COMPACT_ATOMS: atom_id res chain seq x y z
N MET A 1 16.90 7.19 -8.33
CA MET A 1 15.59 6.84 -8.93
C MET A 1 14.68 8.05 -9.07
N LEU A 2 14.25 8.70 -7.97
CA LEU A 2 13.40 9.90 -8.07
C LEU A 2 14.10 11.05 -8.81
N ASP A 3 15.38 11.30 -8.48
CA ASP A 3 16.21 12.30 -9.16
C ASP A 3 16.38 12.00 -10.66
N ASP A 4 16.50 10.72 -11.02
CA ASP A 4 16.62 10.30 -12.42
C ASP A 4 15.32 10.54 -13.19
N LEU A 5 14.16 10.33 -12.56
CA LEU A 5 12.86 10.66 -13.14
C LEU A 5 12.69 12.17 -13.31
N ILE A 6 13.10 12.95 -12.31
CA ILE A 6 13.06 14.43 -12.37
C ILE A 6 13.99 14.92 -13.48
N ASP A 7 15.21 14.40 -13.59
CA ASP A 7 16.17 14.78 -14.63
C ASP A 7 15.66 14.38 -16.03
N HIS A 8 15.16 13.14 -16.16
CA HIS A 8 14.59 12.66 -17.41
C HIS A 8 13.43 13.52 -17.88
N PHE A 9 12.43 13.73 -17.01
CA PHE A 9 11.23 14.49 -17.35
C PHE A 9 11.45 16.01 -17.35
N GLY A 10 12.53 16.49 -16.73
CA GLY A 10 13.01 17.87 -16.88
C GLY A 10 13.46 18.15 -18.31
N ARG A 11 14.05 17.17 -19.00
CA ARG A 11 14.54 17.28 -20.37
C ARG A 11 13.52 16.79 -21.42
N ASN A 12 12.83 15.70 -21.12
CA ASN A 12 11.88 15.02 -22.01
C ASN A 12 10.46 15.10 -21.44
N ARG A 13 9.77 16.20 -21.72
CA ARG A 13 8.45 16.47 -21.13
C ARG A 13 7.29 15.72 -21.82
N ALA A 14 7.54 14.84 -22.78
CA ALA A 14 6.49 14.15 -23.54
C ALA A 14 6.53 12.64 -23.25
N PHE A 15 5.37 12.03 -23.07
CA PHE A 15 5.25 10.58 -22.89
C PHE A 15 3.90 10.08 -23.44
N GLU A 16 3.81 8.76 -23.63
CA GLU A 16 2.62 8.11 -24.17
C GLU A 16 2.08 7.08 -23.15
N VAL A 17 0.75 6.99 -23.05
CA VAL A 17 0.06 5.94 -22.28
C VAL A 17 -0.96 5.29 -23.22
N GLY A 18 -0.69 4.05 -23.63
CA GLY A 18 -1.45 3.40 -24.69
C GLY A 18 -1.32 4.17 -26.00
N GLN A 19 -2.43 4.67 -26.53
CA GLN A 19 -2.46 5.50 -27.75
C GLN A 19 -2.55 7.00 -27.44
N MET A 20 -2.55 7.39 -26.17
CA MET A 20 -2.70 8.78 -25.74
C MET A 20 -1.33 9.43 -25.52
N ARG A 21 -1.17 10.66 -26.00
CA ARG A 21 0.04 11.47 -25.83
C ARG A 21 -0.17 12.54 -24.78
N PHE A 22 0.80 12.69 -23.89
CA PHE A 22 0.77 13.65 -22.79
C PHE A 22 2.02 14.53 -22.81
N LYS A 23 1.89 15.74 -22.27
CA LYS A 23 3.00 16.65 -22.00
C LYS A 23 2.98 17.06 -20.53
N ILE A 24 4.13 16.97 -19.89
CA ILE A 24 4.32 17.37 -18.50
C ILE A 24 4.23 18.90 -18.42
N ALA A 25 3.25 19.37 -17.67
CA ALA A 25 3.03 20.80 -17.44
C ALA A 25 3.98 21.32 -16.36
N ASP A 26 4.11 20.61 -15.24
CA ASP A 26 4.98 20.97 -14.11
C ASP A 26 5.45 19.72 -13.33
N ILE A 27 6.49 19.85 -12.50
CA ILE A 27 6.99 18.81 -11.59
C ILE A 27 7.19 19.44 -10.21
N THR A 28 6.45 18.97 -9.21
CA THR A 28 6.52 19.45 -7.83
C THR A 28 6.90 18.34 -6.86
N GLY A 29 7.79 18.64 -5.91
CA GLY A 29 8.17 17.74 -4.84
C GLY A 29 7.22 17.85 -3.66
N HIS A 30 6.81 16.71 -3.11
CA HIS A 30 6.00 16.62 -1.90
C HIS A 30 6.64 15.62 -0.93
N ALA A 31 6.72 16.00 0.35
CA ALA A 31 7.23 15.14 1.42
C ALA A 31 6.21 15.11 2.57
N PRO A 32 5.04 14.47 2.36
CA PRO A 32 4.03 14.34 3.42
C PRO A 32 4.58 13.49 4.57
N GLN A 33 4.18 13.81 5.79
CA GLN A 33 4.51 13.03 6.99
C GLN A 33 3.25 12.83 7.84
N VAL A 34 3.27 11.85 8.75
CA VAL A 34 2.10 11.51 9.58
C VAL A 34 1.92 12.32 10.86
N GLY A 35 2.92 13.09 11.24
CA GLY A 35 2.93 13.96 12.42
C GLY A 35 3.82 13.37 13.51
N GLU A 36 3.90 14.07 14.64
CA GLU A 36 4.61 13.59 15.84
C GLU A 36 3.73 12.62 16.64
N ALA A 37 4.30 11.95 17.64
CA ALA A 37 3.57 11.09 18.56
C ALA A 37 2.33 11.78 19.16
N GLY A 38 1.18 11.11 19.13
CA GLY A 38 -0.13 11.65 19.51
C GLY A 38 -0.93 12.27 18.36
N SER A 39 -0.31 12.53 17.20
CA SER A 39 -1.04 13.00 16.01
C SER A 39 -2.03 11.95 15.51
N THR A 40 -3.12 12.39 14.90
CA THR A 40 -4.10 11.51 14.27
C THR A 40 -4.37 11.97 12.84
N GLY A 41 -4.84 11.06 11.99
CA GLY A 41 -5.16 11.44 10.63
C GLY A 41 -5.85 10.35 9.83
N LEU A 42 -6.10 10.70 8.58
CA LEU A 42 -6.71 9.84 7.58
C LEU A 42 -5.81 9.77 6.35
N MET A 43 -5.66 8.57 5.80
CA MET A 43 -5.01 8.34 4.51
C MET A 43 -5.98 7.66 3.55
N ASP A 44 -5.94 8.01 2.28
CA ASP A 44 -6.66 7.29 1.24
C ASP A 44 -5.67 6.56 0.34
N THR A 45 -6.01 5.32 -0.02
CA THR A 45 -5.36 4.64 -1.15
C THR A 45 -5.62 5.43 -2.44
N GLY A 46 -4.56 6.00 -3.04
CA GLY A 46 -4.61 6.66 -4.33
C GLY A 46 -4.87 5.67 -5.45
N THR A 47 -4.13 4.57 -5.43
CA THR A 47 -4.25 3.43 -6.36
C THR A 47 -4.78 2.20 -5.64
N GLY A 48 -5.29 1.22 -6.38
CA GLY A 48 -5.81 -0.01 -5.76
C GLY A 48 -4.74 -0.81 -5.03
N VAL A 49 -5.09 -1.37 -3.87
CA VAL A 49 -4.22 -2.26 -3.10
C VAL A 49 -4.29 -3.65 -3.70
N PHE A 50 -3.15 -4.13 -4.18
CA PHE A 50 -2.98 -5.50 -4.65
C PHE A 50 -2.64 -6.39 -3.46
N CYS A 51 -3.46 -7.42 -3.23
CA CYS A 51 -3.23 -8.42 -2.18
C CYS A 51 -3.56 -9.80 -2.73
N ALA A 52 -2.55 -10.51 -3.20
CA ALA A 52 -2.61 -11.93 -3.48
C ALA A 52 -2.32 -12.71 -2.20
N ILE A 53 -3.23 -13.61 -1.87
CA ILE A 53 -3.15 -14.55 -0.76
C ILE A 53 -2.48 -15.82 -1.29
N GLY A 54 -1.22 -16.02 -0.92
CA GLY A 54 -0.51 -17.26 -1.17
C GLY A 54 -0.88 -18.34 -0.14
N ARG A 55 -0.46 -19.58 -0.38
CA ARG A 55 -0.77 -20.74 0.48
C ARG A 55 -0.50 -20.48 1.96
N GLN A 56 0.71 -20.02 2.29
CA GLN A 56 1.09 -19.78 3.68
C GLN A 56 0.14 -18.79 4.39
N LEU A 57 -0.18 -17.67 3.73
CA LEU A 57 -1.11 -16.68 4.28
C LEU A 57 -2.54 -17.22 4.36
N ALA A 58 -2.96 -18.08 3.43
CA ALA A 58 -4.25 -18.74 3.48
C ALA A 58 -4.35 -19.69 4.68
N GLU A 59 -3.35 -20.54 4.89
CA GLU A 59 -3.29 -21.51 5.99
C GLU A 59 -3.29 -20.81 7.36
N GLU A 60 -2.48 -19.76 7.53
CA GLU A 60 -2.40 -18.98 8.78
C GLU A 60 -3.74 -18.34 9.18
N HIS A 61 -4.60 -18.05 8.21
CA HIS A 61 -5.90 -17.43 8.43
C HIS A 61 -7.09 -18.37 8.15
N GLY A 62 -6.85 -19.68 8.05
CA GLY A 62 -7.89 -20.70 7.88
C GLY A 62 -8.73 -20.54 6.61
N LEU A 63 -8.14 -20.00 5.55
CA LEU A 63 -8.80 -19.83 4.24
C LEU A 63 -8.71 -21.12 3.44
N ASP A 64 -9.75 -21.39 2.65
CA ASP A 64 -9.83 -22.58 1.78
C ASP A 64 -8.73 -22.57 0.71
N THR A 65 -7.79 -23.51 0.79
CA THR A 65 -6.66 -23.68 -0.13
C THR A 65 -6.93 -24.63 -1.29
N SER A 66 -8.12 -25.22 -1.40
CA SER A 66 -8.43 -26.24 -2.43
C SER A 66 -8.12 -25.74 -3.85
N GLU A 67 -8.48 -24.49 -4.18
CA GLU A 67 -8.19 -23.90 -5.50
C GLU A 67 -6.68 -23.68 -5.77
N ILE A 68 -5.88 -23.51 -4.71
CA ILE A 68 -4.41 -23.37 -4.79
C ILE A 68 -3.77 -24.76 -4.96
N GLU A 69 -4.29 -25.76 -4.24
CA GLU A 69 -3.81 -27.15 -4.25
C GLU A 69 -4.04 -27.88 -5.57
N GLU A 70 -5.16 -27.62 -6.23
CA GLU A 70 -5.49 -28.19 -7.54
C GLU A 70 -4.61 -27.65 -8.69
N GLY A 71 -3.64 -26.75 -8.41
CA GLY A 71 -2.76 -26.19 -9.42
C GLY A 71 -3.46 -25.27 -10.42
N VAL A 72 -4.76 -25.00 -10.22
CA VAL A 72 -5.56 -24.08 -11.02
C VAL A 72 -5.00 -22.66 -10.89
N SER A 73 -4.24 -22.36 -9.83
CA SER A 73 -3.31 -21.25 -9.86
C SER A 73 -2.19 -21.31 -8.84
N GLU A 74 -0.98 -21.05 -9.33
CA GLU A 74 0.15 -20.71 -8.47
C GLU A 74 -0.01 -19.34 -7.75
N THR A 75 -1.02 -18.51 -8.10
CA THR A 75 -1.38 -17.22 -7.45
C THR A 75 -2.75 -16.67 -7.96
N LYS A 76 -3.92 -17.16 -7.49
CA LYS A 76 -5.24 -16.57 -7.89
C LYS A 76 -6.18 -16.17 -6.76
N MET A 77 -5.89 -16.47 -5.50
CA MET A 77 -6.73 -15.95 -4.42
C MET A 77 -6.35 -14.49 -4.15
N TYR A 78 -7.13 -13.55 -4.67
CA TYR A 78 -7.03 -12.15 -4.26
C TYR A 78 -7.87 -11.92 -3.01
N TRP A 79 -7.44 -10.98 -2.17
CA TRP A 79 -8.24 -10.55 -1.04
C TRP A 79 -9.63 -10.05 -1.50
N ARG A 80 -10.66 -10.43 -0.74
CA ARG A 80 -12.06 -10.03 -0.89
C ARG A 80 -12.68 -9.91 0.51
N PRO A 81 -13.78 -9.16 0.69
CA PRO A 81 -14.42 -8.99 2.00
C PRO A 81 -14.73 -10.31 2.73
N LYS A 82 -15.09 -11.37 1.98
CA LYS A 82 -15.36 -12.70 2.52
C LYS A 82 -14.16 -13.36 3.23
N HIS A 83 -12.93 -12.86 3.01
CA HIS A 83 -11.71 -13.38 3.64
C HIS A 83 -11.38 -12.69 4.97
N GLY A 84 -12.21 -11.74 5.43
CA GLY A 84 -11.92 -10.93 6.62
C GLY A 84 -10.77 -9.96 6.42
N MET A 85 -10.51 -9.07 7.39
CA MET A 85 -9.47 -8.04 7.26
C MET A 85 -8.06 -8.53 7.63
N GLU A 86 -7.96 -9.56 8.47
CA GLU A 86 -6.68 -10.03 9.00
C GLU A 86 -5.68 -10.43 7.91
N PRO A 87 -6.05 -11.18 6.84
CA PRO A 87 -5.10 -11.52 5.79
C PRO A 87 -4.57 -10.29 5.04
N LEU A 88 -5.41 -9.28 4.83
CA LEU A 88 -5.00 -8.03 4.17
C LEU A 88 -4.01 -7.26 5.05
N GLN A 89 -4.31 -7.13 6.34
CA GLN A 89 -3.42 -6.44 7.29
C GLN A 89 -2.08 -7.16 7.42
N ALA A 90 -2.08 -8.50 7.50
CA ALA A 90 -0.87 -9.31 7.52
C ALA A 90 -0.04 -9.16 6.23
N ALA A 91 -0.68 -9.16 5.05
CA ALA A 91 0.00 -8.93 3.79
C ALA A 91 0.64 -7.53 3.70
N ILE A 92 -0.06 -6.50 4.18
CA ILE A 92 0.49 -5.13 4.27
C ILE A 92 1.71 -5.12 5.20
N LYS A 93 1.58 -5.67 6.40
CA LYS A 93 2.65 -5.72 7.41
C LYS A 93 3.90 -6.42 6.89
N ARG A 94 3.73 -7.59 6.22
CA ARG A 94 4.83 -8.34 5.58
C ARG A 94 5.50 -7.57 4.45
N SER A 95 4.74 -6.87 3.60
CA SER A 95 5.36 -6.10 2.51
C SER A 95 6.12 -4.88 3.03
N LEU A 96 5.62 -4.23 4.08
CA LEU A 96 6.34 -3.14 4.74
C LEU A 96 7.59 -3.65 5.45
N GLN A 97 7.54 -4.83 6.07
CA GLN A 97 8.72 -5.50 6.62
C GLN A 97 9.79 -5.73 5.56
N GLN A 98 9.43 -6.27 4.40
CA GLN A 98 10.39 -6.46 3.30
C GLN A 98 10.99 -5.14 2.82
N THR A 99 10.19 -4.05 2.84
CA THR A 99 10.69 -2.71 2.48
C THR A 99 11.67 -2.20 3.53
N HIS A 100 11.34 -2.39 4.81
CA HIS A 100 12.19 -2.04 5.93
C HIS A 100 13.53 -2.78 5.87
N GLU A 101 13.52 -4.09 5.63
CA GLU A 101 14.75 -4.89 5.51
C GLU A 101 15.63 -4.46 4.33
N GLN A 102 15.02 -3.95 3.26
CA GLN A 102 15.75 -3.59 2.04
C GLN A 102 16.26 -2.14 2.03
N PHE A 103 15.49 -1.21 2.61
CA PHE A 103 15.70 0.24 2.48
C PHE A 103 15.53 1.02 3.77
N GLY A 104 15.12 0.35 4.85
CA GLY A 104 14.80 0.99 6.12
C GLY A 104 16.03 1.37 6.94
N ASP A 105 15.75 2.08 8.02
CA ASP A 105 16.71 2.40 9.08
C ASP A 105 16.75 1.28 10.13
N ASP A 106 17.93 0.67 10.31
CA ASP A 106 18.21 -0.39 11.29
C ASP A 106 18.00 0.06 12.75
N TYR A 107 17.85 1.35 13.00
CA TYR A 107 17.56 1.89 14.33
C TYR A 107 16.16 1.52 14.83
N TYR A 108 15.18 1.38 13.93
CA TYR A 108 13.80 1.05 14.30
C TYR A 108 13.54 -0.45 14.11
N PRO A 109 12.78 -1.11 15.00
CA PRO A 109 12.36 -2.48 14.75
C PRO A 109 11.44 -2.53 13.52
N GLY A 110 11.46 -3.66 12.81
CA GLY A 110 10.63 -3.83 11.62
C GLY A 110 9.13 -3.90 11.93
N PRO A 111 8.25 -3.59 10.96
CA PRO A 111 6.80 -3.72 11.12
C PRO A 111 6.33 -5.06 11.68
N MET A 112 7.01 -6.18 11.39
CA MET A 112 6.65 -7.51 11.90
C MET A 112 7.06 -7.76 13.36
N GLU A 113 7.97 -6.96 13.91
CA GLU A 113 8.45 -7.07 15.30
C GLU A 113 7.56 -6.31 16.30
N VAL A 114 6.63 -5.49 15.79
CA VAL A 114 5.65 -4.75 16.60
C VAL A 114 4.29 -5.42 16.46
N GLU A 115 3.65 -5.80 17.56
CA GLU A 115 2.36 -6.49 17.52
C GLU A 115 1.20 -5.55 17.11
N ASP A 116 1.23 -4.30 17.59
CA ASP A 116 0.15 -3.33 17.40
C ASP A 116 -0.17 -3.06 15.91
N PRO A 117 -1.46 -2.91 15.56
CA PRO A 117 -1.88 -2.58 14.19
C PRO A 117 -1.29 -1.26 13.68
N LEU A 118 -0.95 -1.20 12.39
CA LEU A 118 -0.47 0.03 11.74
C LEU A 118 -1.58 1.09 11.59
N PHE A 119 -2.80 0.65 11.29
CA PHE A 119 -3.95 1.53 11.12
C PHE A 119 -4.99 1.21 12.19
N THR A 120 -5.67 2.25 12.67
CA THR A 120 -6.75 2.13 13.66
C THR A 120 -8.08 1.79 13.01
N GLU A 121 -8.21 2.03 11.70
CA GLU A 121 -9.48 1.89 10.97
C GLU A 121 -9.25 1.58 9.49
N PHE A 122 -10.17 0.82 8.90
CA PHE A 122 -10.23 0.49 7.47
C PHE A 122 -11.65 0.70 6.95
N GLU A 123 -11.87 1.79 6.22
CA GLU A 123 -13.15 2.12 5.59
C GLU A 123 -13.06 1.97 4.06
N PRO A 124 -13.99 1.28 3.39
CA PRO A 124 -14.04 1.26 1.94
C PRO A 124 -14.27 2.66 1.34
N ILE A 125 -13.50 3.04 0.31
CA ILE A 125 -13.74 4.33 -0.39
C ILE A 125 -14.91 4.23 -1.40
N LYS A 126 -15.24 3.03 -1.86
CA LYS A 126 -16.31 2.77 -2.83
C LYS A 126 -17.35 1.85 -2.22
N ASP A 127 -18.59 1.97 -2.70
CA ASP A 127 -19.70 1.06 -2.35
C ASP A 127 -19.28 -0.41 -2.53
N ASP A 128 -18.62 -0.70 -3.65
CA ASP A 128 -17.90 -1.96 -3.87
C ASP A 128 -16.46 -1.84 -3.37
N VAL A 129 -16.15 -2.56 -2.28
CA VAL A 129 -14.80 -2.59 -1.67
C VAL A 129 -13.72 -3.04 -2.66
N THR A 130 -14.09 -3.85 -3.66
CA THR A 130 -13.16 -4.43 -4.64
C THR A 130 -13.55 -4.10 -6.09
N TYR A 131 -12.55 -3.99 -6.95
CA TYR A 131 -12.74 -3.85 -8.40
C TYR A 131 -11.65 -4.63 -9.15
N SER A 132 -11.92 -4.99 -10.40
CA SER A 132 -10.95 -5.72 -11.24
C SER A 132 -10.37 -4.83 -12.34
N ILE A 133 -9.10 -5.09 -12.69
CA ILE A 133 -8.45 -4.46 -13.85
C ILE A 133 -7.72 -5.51 -14.66
N LYS A 134 -7.48 -5.20 -15.94
CA LYS A 134 -6.48 -5.89 -16.75
C LYS A 134 -5.10 -5.38 -16.38
N PHE A 135 -4.19 -6.31 -16.11
CA PHE A 135 -2.83 -6.02 -15.71
C PHE A 135 -1.88 -6.88 -16.52
N GLN A 136 -0.98 -6.20 -17.23
CA GLN A 136 0.02 -6.81 -18.08
C GLN A 136 1.42 -6.42 -17.62
N PRO A 137 2.03 -7.17 -16.66
CA PRO A 137 3.36 -6.85 -16.15
C PRO A 137 4.47 -7.07 -17.19
N ALA A 138 4.21 -7.89 -18.20
CA ALA A 138 5.12 -8.19 -19.30
C ALA A 138 4.32 -8.51 -20.57
N THR A 139 4.94 -8.35 -21.74
CA THR A 139 4.30 -8.48 -23.08
C THR A 139 3.50 -9.78 -23.27
N ALA A 140 3.85 -10.88 -22.59
CA ALA A 140 3.19 -12.18 -22.71
C ALA A 140 2.22 -12.53 -21.56
N VAL A 141 1.97 -11.63 -20.60
CA VAL A 141 1.18 -11.94 -19.40
C VAL A 141 -0.04 -11.03 -19.33
N ASP A 142 -1.22 -11.49 -19.76
CA ASP A 142 -2.48 -10.79 -19.48
C ASP A 142 -3.18 -11.43 -18.29
N ARG A 143 -3.39 -10.66 -17.22
CA ARG A 143 -4.08 -11.13 -16.02
C ARG A 143 -5.18 -10.16 -15.63
N THR A 144 -6.29 -10.72 -15.16
CA THR A 144 -7.29 -9.92 -14.44
C THR A 144 -6.95 -10.00 -12.96
N VAL A 145 -6.69 -8.85 -12.35
CA VAL A 145 -6.34 -8.75 -10.93
C VAL A 145 -7.49 -8.09 -10.18
N ILE A 146 -7.66 -8.44 -8.90
CA ILE A 146 -8.67 -7.83 -8.03
C ILE A 146 -7.96 -6.95 -7.02
N LEU A 147 -8.42 -5.71 -6.93
CA LEU A 147 -7.85 -4.67 -6.09
C LEU A 147 -8.91 -4.17 -5.10
N SER A 148 -8.47 -3.56 -4.02
CA SER A 148 -9.35 -2.88 -3.04
C SER A 148 -8.94 -1.43 -2.82
N LYS A 149 -9.88 -0.57 -2.37
CA LYS A 149 -9.60 0.83 -2.02
C LYS A 149 -10.09 1.16 -0.63
N TRP A 150 -9.20 1.75 0.16
CA TRP A 150 -9.40 2.03 1.58
C TRP A 150 -9.08 3.46 1.95
N ARG A 151 -9.88 3.98 2.87
CA ARG A 151 -9.57 5.05 3.78
C ARG A 151 -9.08 4.42 5.09
N LEU A 152 -7.96 4.93 5.57
CA LEU A 152 -7.20 4.34 6.66
C LEU A 152 -7.05 5.37 7.77
N GLY A 153 -7.59 5.07 8.95
CA GLY A 153 -7.38 5.88 10.14
C GLY A 153 -6.06 5.54 10.81
N TYR A 154 -5.39 6.55 11.37
CA TYR A 154 -4.19 6.31 12.17
C TYR A 154 -4.12 7.24 13.39
N ARG A 155 -3.41 6.75 14.41
CA ARG A 155 -2.90 7.54 15.54
C ARG A 155 -1.43 7.19 15.75
N VAL A 156 -0.56 8.18 15.64
CA VAL A 156 0.88 8.01 15.89
C VAL A 156 1.06 7.70 17.37
N ARG A 157 1.66 6.55 17.68
CA ARG A 157 1.82 6.06 19.06
C ARG A 157 3.15 6.54 19.64
N ASP A 158 4.20 6.31 18.88
CA ASP A 158 5.59 6.59 19.21
C ASP A 158 6.39 6.78 17.90
N GLU A 159 7.70 7.00 18.00
CA GLU A 159 8.57 7.21 16.85
C GLU A 159 8.71 5.97 15.95
N THR A 160 8.65 4.75 16.52
CA THR A 160 8.67 3.52 15.73
C THR A 160 7.42 3.41 14.85
N HIS A 161 6.25 3.65 15.44
CA HIS A 161 5.00 3.63 14.70
C HIS A 161 4.94 4.77 13.67
N ARG A 162 5.44 5.95 14.03
CA ARG A 162 5.59 7.09 13.12
C ARG A 162 6.45 6.71 11.91
N TYR A 163 7.57 6.04 12.14
CA TYR A 163 8.45 5.53 11.10
C TYR A 163 7.73 4.54 10.18
N HIS A 164 7.03 3.54 10.72
CA HIS A 164 6.28 2.57 9.90
C HIS A 164 5.18 3.22 9.05
N LEU A 165 4.49 4.22 9.61
CA LEU A 165 3.47 4.97 8.89
C LEU A 165 4.07 5.83 7.75
N ASN A 166 5.21 6.49 7.99
CA ASN A 166 5.91 7.22 6.94
C ASN A 166 6.48 6.27 5.87
N LEU A 167 7.00 5.10 6.27
CA LEU A 167 7.43 4.06 5.33
C LEU A 167 6.27 3.62 4.42
N ALA A 168 5.06 3.49 4.98
CA ALA A 168 3.86 3.20 4.19
C ALA A 168 3.46 4.35 3.25
N LEU A 169 3.61 5.61 3.66
CA LEU A 169 3.38 6.78 2.80
C LEU A 169 4.36 6.83 1.62
N ASP A 170 5.64 6.58 1.88
CA ASP A 170 6.70 6.67 0.88
C ASP A 170 6.65 5.49 -0.10
N ALA A 171 6.46 4.28 0.42
CA ALA A 171 6.60 3.06 -0.37
C ALA A 171 5.26 2.52 -0.88
N GLY A 172 4.13 2.96 -0.33
CA GLY A 172 2.81 2.36 -0.52
C GLY A 172 2.58 1.08 0.29
N ILE A 173 1.37 0.53 0.22
CA ILE A 173 0.95 -0.68 0.96
C ILE A 173 0.51 -1.83 0.06
N GLY A 174 0.51 -3.05 0.60
CA GLY A 174 0.22 -4.26 -0.17
C GLY A 174 1.39 -4.65 -1.08
N GLN A 175 1.11 -5.38 -2.15
CA GLN A 175 2.13 -5.97 -3.02
C GLN A 175 2.19 -5.26 -4.38
N ARG A 176 3.21 -5.58 -5.18
CA ARG A 176 3.36 -5.09 -6.58
C ARG A 176 3.38 -3.56 -6.69
N ARG A 177 3.93 -2.88 -5.67
CA ARG A 177 3.96 -1.41 -5.57
C ARG A 177 4.81 -0.77 -6.68
N GLU A 178 5.80 -1.50 -7.19
CA GLU A 178 6.60 -1.15 -8.36
C GLU A 178 5.79 -0.97 -9.66
N HIS A 179 4.57 -1.52 -9.70
CA HIS A 179 3.65 -1.39 -10.84
C HIS A 179 2.55 -0.33 -10.62
N GLY A 180 2.68 0.51 -9.59
CA GLY A 180 1.73 1.58 -9.30
C GLY A 180 0.50 1.14 -8.51
N PHE A 181 0.64 0.10 -7.68
CA PHE A 181 -0.40 -0.32 -6.74
C PHE A 181 -0.12 0.18 -5.32
N GLY A 182 -1.16 0.33 -4.52
CA GLY A 182 -1.02 0.58 -3.08
C GLY A 182 -0.53 1.97 -2.64
N PHE A 183 -0.37 2.93 -3.55
CA PHE A 183 0.03 4.29 -3.21
C PHE A 183 -0.96 4.95 -2.23
N LEU A 184 -0.45 5.67 -1.23
CA LEU A 184 -1.23 6.35 -0.20
C LEU A 184 -1.18 7.87 -0.38
N ASN A 185 -2.28 8.54 -0.07
CA ASN A 185 -2.35 9.99 0.04
C ASN A 185 -2.77 10.37 1.45
N LEU A 186 -2.01 11.26 2.09
CA LEU A 186 -2.45 11.89 3.32
C LEU A 186 -3.65 12.82 3.03
N ARG A 187 -4.74 12.64 3.76
CA ARG A 187 -5.98 13.43 3.61
C ARG A 187 -6.14 14.45 4.72
N GLU A 188 -5.98 13.96 5.94
CA GLU A 188 -6.16 14.77 7.14
C GLU A 188 -5.03 14.44 8.10
N GLN A 189 -4.54 15.47 8.78
CA GLN A 189 -3.57 15.37 9.85
C GLN A 189 -3.95 16.37 10.93
N ASN A 190 -4.10 15.87 12.15
CA ASN A 190 -4.40 16.65 13.34
C ASN A 190 -3.23 16.51 14.32
N PRO A 191 -2.71 17.62 14.86
CA PRO A 191 -1.63 17.58 15.85
C PRO A 191 -2.11 16.88 17.13
N PRO A 192 -1.18 16.49 18.02
CA PRO A 192 -1.54 15.93 19.31
C PRO A 192 -2.49 16.86 20.06
N ARG A 193 -3.56 16.33 20.64
CA ARG A 193 -4.43 17.14 21.50
C ARG A 193 -3.64 17.54 22.73
N VAL A 194 -3.37 18.84 22.87
CA VAL A 194 -2.94 19.39 24.16
C VAL A 194 -4.13 19.23 25.09
N ASN A 195 -4.01 18.37 26.10
CA ASN A 195 -5.01 18.32 27.17
C ASN A 195 -5.07 19.72 27.78
N SER A 196 -6.13 20.46 27.45
CA SER A 196 -6.52 21.61 28.25
C SER A 196 -7.00 21.02 29.57
N THR A 197 -6.28 21.36 30.62
CA THR A 197 -6.38 20.87 32.00
C THR A 197 -7.79 20.85 32.56
#